data_AF-A0A7Y0D7N2-F1
#
_entry.id   AF-A0A7Y0D7N2-F1
#
_cell.length_a   1.000
_cell.length_b   1.000
_cell.length_c   1.000
_cell.angle_alpha   90.00
_cell.angle_beta   90.00
_cell.angle_gamma   90.00
#
_symmetry.space_group_name_H-M   'P 1'
#
loop_
_entity.id
_entity.type
_entity.pdbx_description
1 polymer ?
#
loop_
_entity_poly.entity_id
_entity_poly.type
_entity_poly.pdbx_seq_one_letter_code
_entity_poly.pdbx_strand_id
1 'polypeptide(L)' 'MRVGDVVLLYTDGLGERRDEALVVSVAALAESAGRLEGMPPDELVTTLAQRIVTDVPADDVALLAFQVLAPART' A
#
# COMPACT_ATOMS: atom_id res chain seq x y z
N MET A 1 -11.54 11.93 -4.17
CA MET A 1 -11.77 10.67 -3.45
C MET A 1 -13.25 10.52 -3.16
N ARG A 2 -13.77 9.30 -3.25
CA ARG A 2 -15.17 8.90 -3.05
C ARG A 2 -15.27 7.97 -1.84
N VAL A 3 -16.46 7.82 -1.27
CA VAL A 3 -16.71 6.83 -0.22
C VAL A 3 -16.35 5.43 -0.75
N GLY A 4 -15.59 4.68 0.05
CA GLY A 4 -15.05 3.37 -0.31
C GLY A 4 -13.63 3.43 -0.88
N ASP A 5 -13.16 4.57 -1.39
CA ASP A 5 -11.79 4.72 -1.87
C ASP A 5 -10.81 4.41 -0.73
N VAL A 6 -9.75 3.67 -1.07
CA VAL A 6 -8.61 3.43 -0.18
C VAL A 6 -7.41 4.25 -0.67
N VAL A 7 -6.78 4.95 0.25
CA VAL A 7 -5.56 5.73 0.04
C VAL A 7 -4.40 5.00 0.69
N LEU A 8 -3.35 4.74 -0.09
CA LEU A 8 -2.11 4.15 0.41
C LEU A 8 -1.03 5.22 0.47
N LEU A 9 -0.39 5.36 1.64
CA LEU A 9 0.82 6.14 1.84
C LEU A 9 1.98 5.20 2.16
N TYR A 10 3.15 5.50 1.61
CA TYR A 10 4.35 4.68 1.78
C TYR A 10 5.59 5.55 1.99
N THR A 11 6.62 4.98 2.63
CA THR A 11 7.97 5.55 2.64
C THR A 11 8.77 5.08 1.43
N ASP A 12 9.75 5.88 1.02
CA ASP A 12 10.68 5.57 -0.08
C ASP A 12 11.50 4.30 0.15
N GLY A 13 11.70 3.88 1.40
CA GLY A 13 12.23 2.56 1.75
C GLY A 13 11.51 1.38 1.08
N LEU A 14 10.25 1.53 0.62
CA LEU A 14 9.51 0.52 -0.15
C LEU A 14 10.11 0.24 -1.54
N GLY A 15 10.83 1.21 -2.12
CA GLY A 15 11.39 1.15 -3.48
C GLY A 15 12.88 0.91 -3.55
N GLU A 16 13.61 1.01 -2.43
CA GLU A 16 15.07 0.82 -2.38
C GLU A 16 15.47 -0.66 -2.42
N ARG A 17 14.84 -1.45 -3.29
CA ARG A 17 15.44 -2.67 -3.78
C ARG A 17 16.69 -2.24 -4.54
N ARG A 18 17.86 -2.77 -4.19
CA ARG A 18 19.17 -2.29 -4.67
C ARG A 18 19.32 -2.18 -6.20
N ASP A 19 18.41 -2.77 -6.98
CA ASP A 19 18.42 -2.80 -8.44
C ASP A 19 17.07 -2.41 -9.10
N GLU A 20 16.07 -1.90 -8.37
CA GLU A 20 14.75 -1.56 -8.94
C GLU A 20 14.38 -0.09 -8.70
N ALA A 21 13.92 0.60 -9.75
CA ALA A 21 13.57 2.01 -9.65
C ALA A 21 12.27 2.21 -8.84
N LEU A 22 12.21 3.23 -8.00
CA LEU A 22 11.03 3.62 -7.20
C LEU A 22 9.73 3.71 -8.02
N VAL A 23 9.81 4.15 -9.28
CA VAL A 23 8.62 4.22 -10.17
C VAL A 23 8.04 2.82 -10.45
N VAL A 24 8.92 1.81 -10.58
CA VAL A 24 8.53 0.41 -10.81
C VAL A 24 7.88 -0.18 -9.56
N SER A 25 8.42 0.12 -8.36
CA SER A 25 7.85 -0.36 -7.10
C SER A 25 6.47 0.25 -6.82
N VAL A 26 6.26 1.53 -7.15
CA VAL A 26 4.95 2.20 -7.00
C VAL A 26 3.92 1.64 -7.97
N ALA A 27 4.31 1.37 -9.23
CA ALA A 27 3.42 0.72 -10.19
C ALA A 27 3.03 -0.70 -9.74
N ALA A 28 3.98 -1.48 -9.23
CA ALA A 28 3.74 -2.81 -8.69
C ALA A 28 2.84 -2.79 -7.43
N LEU A 29 3.02 -1.79 -6.55
CA LEU A 29 2.15 -1.53 -5.41
C LEU A 29 0.72 -1.23 -5.88
N ALA A 30 0.55 -0.32 -6.84
CA ALA A 30 -0.76 0.06 -7.37
C ALA A 30 -1.47 -1.13 -8.04
N GLU A 31 -0.76 -1.91 -8.85
CA GLU A 31 -1.29 -3.11 -9.49
C GLU A 31 -1.71 -4.17 -8.45
N SER A 32 -0.87 -4.39 -7.44
CA SER A 32 -1.17 -5.33 -6.35
C SER A 32 -2.35 -4.88 -5.51
N ALA A 33 -2.49 -3.59 -5.24
CA ALA A 33 -3.64 -3.03 -4.53
C ALA A 33 -4.93 -3.16 -5.35
N GLY A 34 -4.86 -2.94 -6.67
CA GLY A 34 -6.01 -3.13 -7.57
C GLY A 34 -6.52 -4.58 -7.59
N ARG A 35 -5.65 -5.57 -7.40
CA ARG A 35 -6.04 -6.99 -7.26
C ARG A 35 -6.71 -7.33 -5.93
N LEU A 36 -6.67 -6.44 -4.95
CA LEU A 36 -7.17 -6.62 -3.59
C LEU A 36 -8.35 -5.69 -3.28
N GLU A 37 -9.02 -5.18 -4.32
CA GLU A 37 -10.18 -4.31 -4.17
C GLU A 37 -11.27 -4.99 -3.32
N GLY A 38 -11.87 -4.21 -2.42
CA GLY A 38 -12.92 -4.69 -1.51
C GLY A 38 -12.41 -5.34 -0.23
N MET A 39 -11.10 -5.54 -0.06
CA MET A 39 -10.54 -5.98 1.22
C MET A 39 -10.64 -4.88 2.30
N PRO A 40 -10.84 -5.26 3.57
CA PRO A 40 -10.66 -4.36 4.70
C PRO A 40 -9.26 -3.72 4.70
N PRO A 41 -9.10 -2.45 5.11
CA PRO A 41 -7.81 -1.75 5.04
C PRO A 41 -6.66 -2.43 5.80
N ASP A 42 -6.95 -3.06 6.93
CA ASP A 42 -5.98 -3.81 7.74
C ASP A 42 -5.46 -5.06 7.03
N GLU A 43 -6.36 -5.82 6.41
CA GLU A 43 -5.98 -6.98 5.60
C GLU A 43 -5.24 -6.59 4.32
N LEU A 44 -5.67 -5.49 3.69
CA LEU A 44 -5.00 -4.92 2.52
C LEU A 44 -3.55 -4.54 2.82
N VAL A 45 -3.31 -3.77 3.89
CA VAL A 45 -1.96 -3.34 4.30
C VAL A 45 -1.09 -4.56 4.61
N THR A 46 -1.62 -5.51 5.36
CA THR A 46 -0.88 -6.73 5.74
C THR A 46 -0.48 -7.54 4.49
N THR A 47 -1.43 -7.73 3.57
CA THR A 47 -1.19 -8.50 2.34
C THR A 47 -0.21 -7.80 1.41
N LEU A 48 -0.31 -6.47 1.26
CA LEU A 48 0.62 -5.68 0.45
C LEU A 48 2.03 -5.70 1.04
N ALA A 49 2.16 -5.52 2.36
CA ALA A 49 3.44 -5.59 3.04
C ALA A 49 4.11 -6.95 2.84
N GLN A 50 3.40 -8.07 2.98
CA GLN A 50 3.93 -9.41 2.76
C GLN A 50 4.35 -9.68 1.31
N ARG A 51 3.66 -9.07 0.33
CA ARG A 51 3.97 -9.26 -1.10
C ARG A 51 5.15 -8.42 -1.58
N ILE A 52 5.34 -7.24 -0.98
CA ILE A 52 6.33 -6.26 -1.45
C ILE A 52 7.61 -6.34 -0.62
N VAL A 53 7.50 -6.63 0.68
CA VAL A 53 8.65 -6.82 1.58
C VAL A 53 9.03 -8.31 1.56
N THR A 54 9.69 -8.73 0.49
CA THR A 54 10.16 -10.13 0.33
C THR A 54 11.55 -10.37 0.92
N ASP A 55 12.34 -9.30 1.10
CA ASP A 55 13.72 -9.31 1.61
C ASP A 55 13.91 -8.26 2.70
N VAL A 56 15.08 -8.24 3.34
CA VAL A 56 15.43 -7.19 4.32
C VAL A 56 15.54 -5.85 3.57
N PRO A 57 14.70 -4.86 3.90
CA PRO A 57 14.75 -3.56 3.24
C PRO A 57 16.04 -2.81 3.61
N ALA A 58 16.51 -1.97 2.69
CA ALA A 58 17.71 -1.15 2.88
C ALA A 58 17.48 0.03 3.83
N ASP A 59 16.22 0.45 3.97
CA ASP A 59 15.77 1.55 4.82
C ASP A 59 14.42 1.20 5.50
N ASP A 60 13.95 2.05 6.40
CA ASP A 60 12.69 1.85 7.11
C ASP A 60 11.48 1.87 6.17
N VAL A 61 10.67 0.80 6.24
CA VAL A 61 9.44 0.66 5.44
C VAL A 61 8.22 0.90 6.31
N ALA A 62 7.39 1.86 5.91
CA ALA A 62 6.05 2.04 6.45
C ALA A 62 5.01 2.04 5.32
N LEU A 63 3.90 1.34 5.54
CA LEU A 63 2.72 1.36 4.68
C LEU A 63 1.50 1.70 5.53
N LEU A 64 0.71 2.67 5.08
CA LEU A 64 -0.47 3.14 5.78
C LEU A 64 -1.66 3.20 4.82
N ALA A 65 -2.80 2.64 5.23
CA ALA A 65 -4.04 2.72 4.48
C ALA A 65 -5.10 3.55 5.22
N PHE A 66 -5.82 4.37 4.47
CA PHE A 66 -7.01 5.06 4.93
C PHE A 66 -8.17 4.74 3.99
N GLN A 67 -9.34 4.44 4.56
CA GLN A 67 -10.57 4.30 3.78
C GLN A 67 -11.46 5.51 3.97
N VAL A 68 -11.98 6.05 2.88
CA VAL A 68 -12.96 7.12 2.93
C VAL A 68 -14.31 6.53 3.32
N LEU A 69 -14.73 6.76 4.56
CA LEU A 69 -16.02 6.31 5.06
C LEU A 69 -17.10 7.38 4.81
N ALA A 70 -18.34 6.94 4.67
CA ALA A 70 -19.47 7.87 4.71
C ALA A 70 -19.51 8.56 6.10
N PRO A 71 -20.00 9.81 6.19
CA PRO A 71 -20.19 10.45 7.48
C PRO A 71 -21.09 9.60 8.38
N ALA A 72 -20.69 9.40 9.63
CA ALA A 72 -21.55 8.74 10.60
C ALA A 72 -22.83 9.58 10.78
N ARG A 73 -24.00 8.96 10.62
CA ARG A 73 -25.26 9.62 10.97
C ARG A 73 -25.34 9.67 12.50
N THR A 74 -25.30 10.88 13.06
CA THR A 74 -25.52 11.15 14.49
C THR A 74 -27.00 11.16 14.81
#